data_AF-A0A8S9PTI8-F1
#
_entry.id   AF-A0A8S9PTI8-F1
#
_cell.length_a   1.000
_cell.length_b   1.000
_cell.length_c   1.000
_cell.angle_alpha   90.00
_cell.angle_beta   90.00
_cell.angle_gamma   90.00
#
_symmetry.space_group_name_H-M   'P 1'
#
loop_
_entity.id
_entity.type
_entity.pdbx_description
1 polymer ?
#
loop_
_entity_poly.entity_id
_entity_poly.type
_entity_poly.pdbx_seq_one_letter_code
_entity_poly.pdbx_strand_id
1 'polypeptide(L)' 'MLWAGVKGTQRMGSPIETEAEDIKWAMQSMCSLGYKQVIFETDSLVLAKMIAGQEEI' A
#
# COMPACT_ATOMS: atom_id res chain seq x y z
N MET A 1 -11.54 -11.25 9.28
CA MET A 1 -10.60 -10.51 8.41
C MET A 1 -11.37 -10.10 7.17
N LEU A 2 -11.35 -8.81 6.81
CA LEU A 2 -11.92 -8.31 5.56
C LEU A 2 -10.77 -8.12 4.57
N TRP A 3 -10.82 -8.81 3.43
CA TRP A 3 -9.87 -8.62 2.34
C TRP A 3 -10.48 -7.63 1.35
N ALA A 4 -9.99 -6.39 1.35
CA ALA A 4 -10.33 -5.42 0.32
C ALA A 4 -9.20 -5.40 -0.71
N GLY A 5 -9.51 -5.80 -1.93
CA GLY A 5 -8.61 -5.60 -3.06
C GLY A 5 -8.56 -4.12 -3.44
N VAL A 6 -7.45 -3.73 -4.05
CA VAL A 6 -7.26 -2.38 -4.60
C VAL A 6 -8.06 -2.22 -5.89
N LYS A 7 -8.60 -1.01 -6.09
CA LYS A 7 -9.17 -0.60 -7.37
C LYS A 7 -8.02 -0.28 -8.33
N GLY A 8 -8.01 -0.87 -9.52
CA GLY A 8 -6.92 -0.72 -10.50
C GLY A 8 -6.45 0.74 -10.64
N THR A 9 -5.17 0.96 -10.35
CA THR A 9 -4.55 2.27 -10.28
C THR A 9 -4.23 2.83 -11.66
N GLN A 10 -4.32 4.15 -11.77
CA GLN A 10 -4.07 4.91 -12.99
C GLN A 10 -2.58 4.82 -13.35
N ARG A 11 -2.23 4.72 -14.65
CA ARG A 11 -0.84 4.52 -15.14
C ARG A 11 0.18 5.37 -14.36
N MET A 12 0.95 4.74 -13.46
CA MET A 12 2.06 5.37 -12.76
C MET A 12 3.38 5.18 -13.52
N GLY A 13 4.38 5.99 -13.20
CA GLY A 13 5.67 6.01 -13.90
C GLY A 13 6.53 4.78 -13.61
N SER A 14 6.27 4.09 -12.49
CA SER A 14 7.01 2.90 -12.08
C SER A 14 6.14 1.89 -11.31
N PRO A 15 6.57 0.61 -11.27
CA PRO A 15 5.92 -0.41 -10.44
C PRO A 15 5.87 -0.03 -8.95
N ILE A 16 6.95 0.55 -8.43
CA ILE A 16 7.04 0.93 -7.01
C ILE A 16 6.07 2.05 -6.63
N GLU A 17 5.87 3.04 -7.50
CA GLU A 17 4.86 4.08 -7.31
C GLU A 17 3.45 3.47 -7.30
N THR A 18 3.20 2.52 -8.21
CA THR A 18 1.91 1.83 -8.32
C THR A 18 1.58 1.11 -7.01
N GLU A 19 2.52 0.32 -6.49
CA GLU A 19 2.35 -0.41 -5.24
C GLU A 19 2.19 0.52 -4.03
N ALA A 20 2.93 1.64 -3.99
CA ALA A 20 2.82 2.62 -2.92
C ALA A 20 1.42 3.28 -2.90
N GLU A 21 0.87 3.63 -4.06
CA GLU A 21 -0.47 4.20 -4.14
C GLU A 21 -1.55 3.16 -3.81
N ASP A 22 -1.36 1.91 -4.26
CA ASP A 22 -2.24 0.79 -3.95
C ASP A 22 -2.38 0.63 -2.43
N ILE A 23 -1.25 0.57 -1.71
CA ILE A 23 -1.24 0.44 -0.24
C ILE A 23 -1.88 1.67 0.42
N LYS A 24 -1.56 2.88 -0.05
CA LYS A 24 -2.15 4.13 0.47
C LYS A 24 -3.67 4.14 0.32
N TRP A 25 -4.19 3.74 -0.84
CA TRP A 25 -5.63 3.66 -1.09
C TRP A 25 -6.31 2.61 -0.21
N ALA A 26 -5.68 1.44 -0.05
CA ALA A 26 -6.18 0.39 0.85
C ALA A 26 -6.24 0.87 2.31
N MET A 27 -5.19 1.54 2.79
CA MET A 27 -5.15 2.11 4.15
C MET A 27 -6.23 3.17 4.35
N GLN A 28 -6.39 4.11 3.41
CA GLN A 28 -7.44 5.14 3.49
C GLN A 28 -8.84 4.53 3.52
N SER A 29 -9.07 3.49 2.70
CA SER A 29 -10.33 2.76 2.68
C SER A 29 -10.61 2.08 4.02
N MET A 30 -9.62 1.41 4.60
CA MET A 30 -9.75 0.77 5.92
C MET A 30 -10.00 1.79 7.04
N CYS A 31 -9.29 2.92 7.03
CA CYS A 31 -9.55 4.02 7.97
C CYS A 31 -10.99 4.54 7.85
N SER A 32 -11.51 4.70 6.63
CA SER A 32 -12.89 5.16 6.40
C SER A 32 -13.95 4.19 6.92
N LEU A 33 -13.62 2.89 6.99
CA LEU A 33 -14.45 1.84 7.56
C LEU A 33 -14.31 1.73 9.09
N GLY A 34 -13.51 2.60 9.72
CA GLY A 34 -13.33 2.65 11.18
C GLY A 34 -12.25 1.71 11.73
N TYR A 35 -11.44 1.07 10.88
CA TYR A 35 -10.32 0.25 11.34
C TYR A 35 -9.17 1.13 11.82
N LYS A 36 -8.73 0.90 13.07
CA LYS A 36 -7.61 1.63 13.70
C LYS A 36 -6.27 0.93 13.55
N GLN A 37 -6.30 -0.36 13.23
CA GLN A 37 -5.12 -1.18 13.04
C GLN A 37 -5.33 -2.01 11.77
N VAL A 38 -4.36 -1.91 10.86
CA VAL A 38 -4.40 -2.55 9.55
C VAL A 38 -3.06 -3.26 9.38
N ILE A 39 -3.12 -4.55 9.03
CA ILE A 39 -1.97 -5.33 8.60
C ILE A 39 -2.06 -5.42 7.08
N PHE A 40 -0.99 -5.04 6.39
CA PHE A 40 -0.88 -5.16 4.94
C PHE A 40 0.26 -6.12 4.60
N GLU A 41 0.12 -6.80 3.48
CA GLU A 41 1.14 -7.68 2.91
C GLU A 41 1.45 -7.18 1.50
N THR A 42 2.73 -7.14 1.14
CA THR A 42 3.21 -6.74 -0.18
C THR A 42 4.32 -7.69 -0.62
N ASP A 43 4.34 -8.04 -1.89
CA ASP A 43 5.42 -8.78 -2.55
C ASP A 43 6.62 -7.87 -2.90
N SER A 44 6.49 -6.56 -2.69
CA SER A 44 7.54 -5.57 -2.92
C SER A 44 8.47 -5.40 -1.73
N LEU A 45 9.63 -6.07 -1.79
CA LEU A 45 10.66 -5.95 -0.77
C LEU A 45 11.20 -4.50 -0.66
N VAL A 46 11.33 -3.81 -1.80
CA VAL A 46 11.82 -2.42 -1.85
C VAL A 46 10.86 -1.52 -1.08
N LEU A 47 9.55 -1.63 -1.34
CA LEU A 47 8.54 -0.83 -0.64
C LEU A 47 8.53 -1.12 0.86
N ALA A 48 8.63 -2.40 1.25
CA ALA A 48 8.69 -2.79 2.64
C ALA A 48 9.89 -2.15 3.38
N LYS A 49 11.07 -2.12 2.73
CA LYS A 49 12.26 -1.47 3.29
C LYS A 49 12.14 0.04 3.34
N MET A 50 11.55 0.68 2.33
CA MET A 50 11.29 2.12 2.33
C MET A 50 10.38 2.54 3.49
N ILE A 51 9.29 1.81 3.71
CA ILE A 51 8.36 2.06 4.82
C ILE A 51 9.07 1.86 6.17
N ALA A 52 9.98 0.90 6.26
CA ALA A 52 10.81 0.67 7.44
C ALA A 52 11.94 1.70 7.62
N GLY A 53 12.11 2.66 6.69
CA GLY A 53 13.20 3.64 6.70
C GLY A 53 14.59 3.04 6.43
N GLN A 54 14.65 1.88 5.77
CA GLN A 54 15.88 1.14 5.49
C GLN A 54 16.44 1.41 4.09
N GLU A 55 15.64 2.01 3.20
CA GLU A 55 15.99 2.27 1.81
C GLU A 55 15.36 3.61 1.37
N GLU A 56 16.12 4.44 0.66
CA GLU A 56 15.67 5.71 0.07
C GLU A 56 15.87 5.64 -1.45
N ILE A 57 15.05 6.36 -2.22
CA ILE A 57 15.11 6.43 -3.70
C ILE A 57 15.96 7.62 -4.13
#